data_AF-A0A8K1DDT5-F1
#
_entry.id   AF-A0A8K1DDT5-F1
#
_cell.length_a   1.000
_cell.length_b   1.000
_cell.length_c   1.000
_cell.angle_alpha   90.00
_cell.angle_beta   90.00
_cell.angle_gamma   90.00
#
_symmetry.space_group_name_H-M   'P 1'
#
loop_
_entity.id
_entity.type
_entity.pdbx_description
1 polymer ?
#
loop_
_entity_poly.entity_id
_entity_poly.type
_entity_poly.pdbx_seq_one_letter_code
_entity_poly.pdbx_strand_id
1 'polypeptide(L)'
;MLQTRLIHLRRFFKSTKPVAFRMVSKGKAVLIAAFAGLGGLMLFFYLYADSYQPQLEQITVNVQTIKVLSVDKINNRANLEIDYVLYNPTTITSTISTINYDLYANGQDVGQGHYDVEDIPMAGRPALFQTAT
;
A
#
# COMPACT_ATOMS: atom_id res chain seq x y z
N MET A 1 38.76 -84.62 -15.52
CA MET A 1 37.76 -83.58 -15.21
C MET A 1 38.18 -82.84 -13.95
N LEU A 2 38.68 -81.61 -14.05
CA LEU A 2 38.80 -80.74 -12.88
C LEU A 2 38.12 -79.41 -13.21
N GLN A 3 37.16 -79.04 -12.37
CA GLN A 3 36.25 -77.92 -12.59
C GLN A 3 36.90 -76.61 -12.14
N THR A 4 37.10 -75.66 -13.06
CA THR A 4 37.62 -74.32 -12.74
C THR A 4 36.52 -73.48 -12.08
N ARG A 5 36.62 -73.26 -10.77
CA ARG A 5 35.73 -72.37 -10.01
C ARG A 5 36.16 -70.91 -10.21
N LEU A 6 35.40 -70.15 -10.97
CA LEU A 6 35.60 -68.71 -11.20
C LEU A 6 35.25 -67.93 -9.91
N ILE A 7 36.23 -67.28 -9.30
CA ILE A 7 36.05 -66.48 -8.08
C ILE A 7 35.71 -65.04 -8.47
N HIS A 8 34.46 -64.61 -8.21
CA HIS A 8 34.04 -63.22 -8.39
C HIS A 8 34.51 -62.37 -7.20
N LEU A 9 35.65 -61.69 -7.33
CA LEU A 9 36.08 -60.66 -6.38
C LEU A 9 35.32 -59.36 -6.62
N ARG A 10 34.31 -59.06 -5.79
CA ARG A 10 33.72 -57.72 -5.72
C ARG A 10 34.55 -56.86 -4.76
N ARG A 11 35.47 -56.04 -5.28
CA ARG A 11 36.14 -55.00 -4.47
C ARG A 11 35.15 -53.87 -4.21
N PHE A 12 34.67 -53.76 -2.98
CA PHE A 12 33.95 -52.59 -2.51
C PHE A 12 34.94 -51.43 -2.34
N PHE A 13 34.99 -50.53 -3.31
CA PHE A 13 35.72 -49.27 -3.18
C PHE A 13 34.91 -48.33 -2.27
N LYS A 14 35.25 -48.28 -0.98
CA LYS A 14 34.74 -47.23 -0.09
C LYS A 14 35.60 -45.99 -0.28
N SER A 15 35.07 -44.96 -0.94
CA SER A 15 35.76 -43.66 -1.05
C SER A 15 35.89 -43.05 0.35
N THR A 16 37.12 -42.98 0.85
CA THR A 16 37.46 -42.34 2.13
C THR A 16 37.61 -40.82 2.04
N LYS A 17 37.47 -40.24 0.84
CA LYS A 17 37.58 -38.79 0.67
C LYS A 17 36.29 -38.15 1.19
N PRO A 18 36.36 -37.24 2.17
CA PRO A 18 35.17 -36.53 2.64
C PRO A 18 34.59 -35.74 1.48
N VAL A 19 33.26 -35.79 1.33
CA VAL A 19 32.54 -34.90 0.43
C VAL A 19 32.74 -33.50 0.98
N ALA A 20 33.53 -32.68 0.29
CA ALA A 20 33.84 -31.33 0.76
C ALA A 20 32.57 -30.48 0.69
N PHE A 21 31.78 -30.48 1.75
CA PHE A 21 30.78 -29.42 1.96
C PHE A 21 31.57 -28.13 2.11
N ARG A 22 31.57 -27.32 1.04
CA ARG A 22 32.36 -26.10 0.96
C ARG A 22 31.80 -25.11 1.96
N MET A 23 32.39 -25.11 3.16
CA MET A 23 32.04 -24.23 4.26
C MET A 23 32.06 -22.78 3.73
N VAL A 24 30.90 -22.12 3.78
CA VAL A 24 30.80 -20.70 3.41
C VAL A 24 31.76 -19.94 4.31
N SER A 25 32.69 -19.18 3.72
CA SER A 25 33.66 -18.42 4.50
C SER A 25 32.92 -17.41 5.37
N LYS A 26 33.48 -17.09 6.55
CA LYS A 26 32.86 -16.15 7.51
C LYS A 26 32.40 -14.86 6.82
N GLY A 27 33.18 -14.29 5.91
CA GLY A 27 32.80 -13.10 5.15
C GLY A 27 31.63 -13.30 4.18
N LYS A 28 31.56 -14.44 3.48
CA LYS A 28 30.42 -14.75 2.60
C LYS A 28 29.14 -15.01 3.39
N ALA A 29 29.26 -15.61 4.58
CA ALA A 29 28.12 -15.82 5.47
C ALA A 29 27.56 -14.49 5.96
N VAL A 30 28.42 -13.53 6.34
CA VAL A 30 28.01 -12.17 6.72
C VAL A 30 27.29 -11.46 5.58
N LEU A 31 27.80 -11.55 4.35
CA LEU A 31 27.15 -10.94 3.18
C LEU A 31 25.75 -11.54 2.92
N ILE A 32 25.62 -12.87 2.95
CA ILE A 32 24.31 -13.53 2.76
C ILE A 32 23.33 -13.11 3.86
N ALA A 33 23.78 -13.08 5.12
CA ALA A 33 22.95 -12.65 6.25
C ALA A 33 22.51 -11.19 6.11
N ALA A 34 23.41 -10.29 5.66
CA ALA A 34 23.09 -8.89 5.45
C ALA A 34 22.03 -8.68 4.36
N PHE A 35 22.17 -9.35 3.20
CA PHE A 35 21.18 -9.26 2.13
C PHE A 35 19.85 -9.93 2.49
N ALA A 36 19.89 -11.06 3.20
CA ALA A 36 18.68 -11.70 3.70
C ALA A 36 17.95 -10.81 4.72
N GLY A 37 18.70 -10.15 5.62
CA GLY A 37 18.16 -9.20 6.58
C GLY A 37 17.53 -7.98 5.91
N LEU A 38 18.22 -7.36 4.94
CA LEU A 38 17.68 -6.26 4.15
C LEU A 38 16.43 -6.68 3.37
N GLY A 39 16.47 -7.83 2.70
CA GLY A 39 15.32 -8.36 1.97
C GLY A 39 14.13 -8.64 2.89
N GLY A 40 14.38 -9.21 4.07
CA GLY A 40 13.35 -9.42 5.10
C GLY A 40 12.74 -8.12 5.61
N LEU A 41 13.56 -7.09 5.83
CA LEU A 41 13.09 -5.76 6.25
C LEU A 41 12.24 -5.09 5.16
N MET A 42 12.66 -5.17 3.90
CA MET A 42 11.88 -4.63 2.77
C MET A 42 10.53 -5.35 2.62
N LEU A 43 10.52 -6.68 2.74
CA LEU A 43 9.28 -7.46 2.69
C LEU A 43 8.35 -7.11 3.88
N PHE A 44 8.93 -6.94 5.08
CA PHE A 44 8.17 -6.51 6.25
C PHE A 44 7.49 -5.16 6.02
N PHE A 45 8.22 -4.14 5.54
CA PHE A 45 7.63 -2.83 5.24
C PHE A 45 6.55 -2.92 4.17
N TYR A 46 6.75 -3.72 3.13
CA TYR A 46 5.76 -3.91 2.07
C TYR A 46 4.44 -4.49 2.61
N LEU A 47 4.52 -5.55 3.44
CA LEU A 47 3.33 -6.17 4.03
C LEU A 47 2.66 -5.29 5.09
N TYR A 48 3.44 -4.48 5.79
CA TYR A 48 2.93 -3.59 6.84
C TYR A 48 2.27 -2.32 6.28
N ALA A 49 2.77 -1.79 5.17
CA ALA A 49 2.29 -0.54 4.57
C ALA A 49 0.78 -0.56 4.29
N ASP A 50 0.25 -1.69 3.82
CA ASP A 50 -1.17 -1.82 3.45
C ASP A 50 -2.10 -2.05 4.64
N SER A 51 -1.57 -2.38 5.82
CA SER A 51 -2.36 -2.80 6.99
C SER A 51 -3.35 -1.75 7.51
N TYR A 52 -3.10 -0.48 7.20
CA TYR A 52 -3.96 0.65 7.58
C TYR A 52 -4.85 1.16 6.45
N GLN A 53 -4.54 0.82 5.21
CA GLN A 53 -5.32 1.22 4.03
C GLN A 53 -6.82 0.92 4.14
N PRO A 54 -7.27 -0.27 4.60
CA PRO A 54 -8.70 -0.54 4.71
C PRO A 54 -9.42 0.33 5.74
N GLN A 55 -8.69 0.96 6.67
CA GLN A 55 -9.28 1.91 7.63
C GLN A 55 -9.43 3.30 6.99
N LEU A 56 -8.49 3.74 6.14
CA LEU A 56 -8.61 5.02 5.45
C LEU A 56 -9.75 5.04 4.42
N GLU A 57 -10.05 3.90 3.78
CA GLU A 57 -11.13 3.77 2.78
C GLU A 57 -12.54 3.87 3.37
N GLN A 58 -12.70 3.83 4.70
CA GLN A 58 -14.01 3.90 5.35
C GLN A 58 -14.52 5.34 5.56
N ILE A 59 -13.70 6.34 5.27
CA ILE A 59 -14.11 7.74 5.39
C ILE A 59 -15.22 8.01 4.38
N THR A 60 -16.39 8.38 4.90
CA THR A 60 -17.57 8.62 4.07
C THR A 60 -17.77 10.12 3.87
N VAL A 61 -18.03 10.53 2.63
CA VAL A 61 -18.41 11.89 2.27
C VAL A 61 -19.92 11.92 2.03
N ASN A 62 -20.64 12.76 2.77
CA ASN A 62 -22.08 12.95 2.57
C ASN A 62 -22.37 14.39 2.13
N VAL A 63 -23.00 14.56 0.98
CA VAL A 63 -23.41 15.87 0.47
C VAL A 63 -24.71 16.26 1.17
N GLN A 64 -24.67 17.35 1.94
CA GLN A 64 -25.84 17.82 2.70
C GLN A 64 -26.73 18.72 1.88
N THR A 65 -26.17 19.72 1.23
CA THR A 65 -26.94 20.74 0.53
C THR A 65 -26.16 21.31 -0.63
N ILE A 66 -26.85 21.60 -1.72
CA ILE A 66 -26.31 22.33 -2.87
C ILE A 66 -27.19 23.57 -3.03
N LYS A 67 -26.60 24.76 -2.88
CA LYS A 67 -27.29 26.04 -3.06
C LYS A 67 -26.79 26.71 -4.33
N VAL A 68 -27.72 27.28 -5.10
CA VAL A 68 -27.38 28.14 -6.24
C VAL A 68 -27.26 29.57 -5.72
N LEU A 69 -26.06 30.13 -5.74
CA LEU A 69 -25.80 31.49 -5.27
C LEU A 69 -26.21 32.53 -6.32
N SER A 70 -25.76 32.34 -7.56
CA SER A 70 -26.07 33.27 -8.65
C SER A 70 -26.03 32.59 -10.00
N VAL A 71 -26.93 32.99 -10.90
CA VAL A 71 -26.94 32.52 -12.30
C VAL A 71 -26.63 33.71 -13.19
N ASP A 72 -25.45 33.68 -13.79
CA ASP A 72 -24.92 34.74 -14.63
C ASP A 72 -25.25 34.43 -16.09
N LYS A 73 -26.38 34.96 -16.57
CA LYS A 73 -26.93 34.66 -17.90
C LYS A 73 -26.09 35.20 -19.05
N ILE A 74 -25.24 36.20 -18.78
CA ILE A 74 -24.36 36.82 -19.78
C ILE A 74 -23.19 35.89 -20.11
N ASN A 75 -22.57 35.31 -19.09
CA ASN A 75 -21.44 34.39 -19.21
C ASN A 75 -21.86 32.91 -19.26
N ASN A 76 -23.16 32.64 -19.11
CA ASN A 76 -23.76 31.31 -18.99
C ASN A 76 -23.10 30.46 -17.90
N ARG A 77 -22.84 31.05 -16.73
CA ARG A 77 -22.22 30.40 -15.57
C ARG A 77 -23.15 30.46 -14.36
N ALA A 78 -23.11 29.41 -13.53
CA ALA A 78 -23.80 29.39 -12.24
C ALA A 78 -22.78 29.24 -11.12
N ASN A 79 -22.91 30.05 -10.07
CA ASN A 79 -22.15 29.91 -8.84
C ASN A 79 -22.93 29.03 -7.88
N LEU A 80 -22.27 27.98 -7.39
CA LEU A 80 -22.85 26.97 -6.52
C LEU A 80 -22.08 26.96 -5.19
N GLU A 81 -22.81 26.83 -4.10
CA GLU A 81 -22.28 26.52 -2.78
C GLU A 81 -22.65 25.08 -2.46
N ILE A 82 -21.67 24.27 -2.08
CA ILE A 82 -21.84 22.84 -1.85
C ILE A 82 -21.42 22.57 -0.41
N ASP A 83 -22.39 22.20 0.41
CA ASP A 83 -22.21 21.81 1.79
C ASP A 83 -22.05 20.29 1.86
N TYR A 84 -20.91 19.82 2.35
CA TYR A 84 -20.62 18.41 2.57
C TYR A 84 -20.16 18.16 4.01
N VAL A 85 -20.49 16.97 4.52
CA VAL A 85 -20.07 16.48 5.83
C VAL A 85 -19.21 15.25 5.64
N LEU A 86 -18.09 15.27 6.35
CA LEU A 86 -17.11 14.20 6.34
C LEU A 86 -17.25 13.39 7.62
N TYR A 87 -17.35 12.07 7.46
CA TYR A 87 -17.49 11.14 8.57
C TYR A 87 -16.31 10.19 8.60
N ASN A 88 -15.57 10.20 9.71
CA ASN A 88 -14.52 9.22 9.99
C ASN A 88 -15.03 8.20 11.02
N PRO A 89 -15.42 6.98 10.59
CA PRO A 89 -15.83 5.91 11.51
C PRO A 89 -14.65 5.24 12.22
N THR A 90 -13.42 5.55 11.84
CA THR A 90 -12.25 4.81 12.32
C THR A 90 -11.63 5.44 13.56
N THR A 91 -10.80 4.65 14.24
CA THR A 91 -10.05 5.06 15.43
C THR A 91 -8.77 5.83 15.06
N ILE A 92 -8.46 5.97 13.77
CA ILE A 92 -7.26 6.65 13.27
C ILE A 92 -7.65 8.06 12.82
N THR A 93 -6.92 9.06 13.29
CA THR A 93 -7.06 10.44 12.81
C THR A 93 -6.52 10.55 11.39
N SER A 94 -7.36 11.03 10.47
CA SER A 94 -6.97 11.29 9.08
C SER A 94 -6.92 12.79 8.81
N THR A 95 -6.11 13.21 7.84
CA THR A 95 -6.05 14.59 7.36
C THR A 95 -6.43 14.61 5.88
N ILE A 96 -7.22 15.61 5.49
CA ILE A 96 -7.61 15.79 4.10
C ILE A 96 -6.80 16.92 3.50
N SER A 97 -6.21 16.65 2.34
CA SER A 97 -5.50 17.63 1.51
C SER A 97 -6.43 18.28 0.50
N THR A 98 -7.16 17.45 -0.23
CA THR A 98 -7.88 17.86 -1.43
C THR A 98 -9.17 17.07 -1.55
N ILE A 99 -10.24 17.74 -1.97
CA ILE A 99 -11.51 17.10 -2.34
C ILE A 99 -11.82 17.52 -3.76
N ASN A 100 -11.84 16.55 -4.68
CA ASN A 100 -12.25 16.76 -6.06
C ASN A 100 -13.66 16.20 -6.25
N TYR A 101 -14.51 16.94 -6.94
CA TYR A 101 -15.87 16.51 -7.22
C TYR A 101 -16.32 16.96 -8.60
N ASP A 102 -17.16 16.14 -9.21
CA ASP A 102 -17.83 16.41 -10.48
C ASP A 102 -19.31 16.71 -10.21
N LEU A 103 -19.86 17.71 -10.90
CA LEU A 103 -21.24 18.15 -10.75
C LEU A 103 -22.04 17.71 -11.96
N TYR A 104 -23.11 16.95 -11.71
CA TYR A 104 -24.02 16.52 -12.76
C TYR A 104 -25.43 17.07 -12.51
N ALA A 105 -26.06 17.65 -13.53
CA ALA A 105 -27.46 18.03 -13.52
C ALA A 105 -28.19 17.30 -14.65
N ASN A 106 -29.27 16.59 -14.31
CA ASN A 106 -30.04 15.78 -15.27
C ASN A 106 -29.17 14.80 -16.09
N GLY A 107 -28.08 14.29 -15.50
CA GLY A 107 -27.14 13.39 -16.17
C GLY A 107 -26.15 14.07 -17.12
N GLN A 108 -26.16 15.40 -17.25
CA GLN A 108 -25.13 16.16 -17.96
C GLN A 108 -24.10 16.72 -16.98
N ASP A 109 -22.82 16.64 -17.35
CA ASP A 109 -21.73 17.29 -16.62
C ASP A 109 -21.89 18.82 -16.70
N VAL A 110 -21.94 19.44 -15.52
CA VAL A 110 -22.11 20.88 -15.32
C VAL A 110 -20.75 21.52 -14.99
N GLY A 111 -19.76 20.71 -14.61
CA GLY A 111 -18.42 21.15 -14.29
C GLY A 111 -17.83 20.40 -13.11
N GLN A 112 -16.60 20.79 -12.77
CA GLN A 112 -15.83 20.19 -11.70
C GLN A 112 -15.45 21.27 -10.69
N GLY A 113 -15.33 20.87 -9.44
CA GLY A 113 -14.80 21.73 -8.39
C GLY A 113 -13.73 21.00 -7.60
N HIS A 114 -12.85 21.78 -7.00
CA HIS A 114 -11.90 21.27 -6.03
C HIS A 114 -11.89 22.14 -4.79
N TYR A 115 -11.66 21.51 -3.65
CA TYR A 115 -11.31 22.16 -2.41
C TYR A 115 -9.88 21.73 -2.06
N ASP A 116 -8.99 22.68 -1.84
CA ASP A 116 -7.59 22.43 -1.53
C ASP A 116 -7.15 23.24 -0.31
N VAL A 117 -6.54 22.55 0.64
CA VAL A 117 -5.94 23.11 1.87
C VAL A 117 -4.43 22.97 1.89
N GLU A 118 -3.82 22.43 0.84
CA GLU A 118 -2.36 22.34 0.69
C GLU A 118 -1.70 23.71 0.55
N ASP A 119 -2.42 24.70 0.01
CA ASP A 119 -1.94 26.08 -0.15
C ASP A 119 -2.03 26.93 1.15
N ILE A 120 -2.46 26.32 2.26
CA ILE A 120 -2.55 26.97 3.58
C ILE A 120 -1.53 26.30 4.53
N PRO A 121 -0.63 27.07 5.20
CA PRO A 121 0.47 26.51 5.99
C PRO A 121 0.02 25.54 7.10
N MET A 122 0.89 24.57 7.42
CA MET A 122 0.76 23.32 8.19
C MET A 122 -0.15 23.27 9.45
N ALA A 123 -0.63 24.39 9.99
CA ALA A 123 -1.67 24.43 11.01
C ALA A 123 -3.12 24.40 10.44
N GLY A 124 -3.28 24.36 9.10
CA GLY A 124 -4.57 24.54 8.42
C GLY A 124 -5.24 23.28 7.84
N ARG A 125 -4.63 22.09 7.89
CA ARG A 125 -5.28 20.86 7.39
C ARG A 125 -6.32 20.37 8.42
N PRO A 126 -7.62 20.32 8.07
CA PRO A 126 -8.65 19.87 9.00
C PRO A 126 -8.42 18.40 9.33
N ALA A 127 -8.17 18.13 10.61
CA ALA A 127 -8.08 16.76 11.12
C ALA A 127 -9.49 16.18 11.25
N LEU A 128 -9.70 15.03 10.64
CA LEU A 128 -10.90 14.22 10.83
C LEU A 128 -10.71 13.33 12.05
N PHE A 129 -11.18 13.82 13.19
CA PHE A 129 -11.22 13.04 14.42
C PHE A 129 -12.22 11.90 14.32
N GLN A 130 -11.97 10.84 15.08
CA GLN A 130 -12.93 9.77 15.27
C GLN A 130 -14.27 10.34 15.73
N THR A 131 -15.36 9.89 15.13
CA THR A 131 -16.67 10.22 15.67
C THR A 131 -16.86 9.40 16.93
N ALA A 132 -17.02 10.07 18.09
CA ALA A 132 -17.36 9.38 19.32
C ALA A 132 -18.69 8.65 19.11
N THR A 133 -18.67 7.32 19.20
CA THR A 133 -19.87 6.47 19.21
C THR A 133 -20.78 6.83 20.36
#